data_AF-A0A3N1XSF1-F1
#
_entry.id   AF-A0A3N1XSF1-F1
#
_cell.length_a   1.000
_cell.length_b   1.000
_cell.length_c   1.000
_cell.angle_alpha   90.00
_cell.angle_beta   90.00
_cell.angle_gamma   90.00
#
_symmetry.space_group_name_H-M   'P 1'
#
loop_
_entity.id
_entity.type
_entity.pdbx_description
1 polymer ?
#
loop_
_entity_poly.entity_id
_entity_poly.type
_entity_poly.pdbx_seq_one_letter_code
_entity_poly.pdbx_strand_id
1 'polypeptide(L)'
;MNSFAACKGMQDLVDKKEIDLELIQSFVDSGYLKLYAANCMPKEINYWIDKGNHYTIETVYYCDKCGKYYYVGFCLYGRPIIKEITKEDALRQGKQMGWGCLGIYYGEKIQKAQDSFAESVIREAEIQLKKTNIYYENGHAYLISKIFDNTTHFDMEPHIETYTHSARLYTYERGKCIYEFRSNDLKDVVYYILYDVITTIAHRIIQGKYTDVEGSLRYTDDIRNENKQLISDAFENISGIYEMWYKSDRTTLNM
;
A
#
# COMPACT_ATOMS: atom_id res chain seq x y z
N MET A 1 -25.86 -6.20 -20.00
CA MET A 1 -24.88 -7.08 -20.71
C MET A 1 -24.96 -8.47 -20.11
N ASN A 2 -24.66 -9.54 -20.84
CA ASN A 2 -24.50 -10.89 -20.25
C ASN A 2 -23.01 -11.28 -20.25
N SER A 3 -22.63 -12.29 -19.47
CA SER A 3 -21.23 -12.69 -19.30
C SER A 3 -20.54 -13.13 -20.60
N PHE A 4 -21.32 -13.66 -21.55
CA PHE A 4 -20.81 -14.07 -22.86
C PHE A 4 -20.37 -12.85 -23.70
N ALA A 5 -21.11 -11.75 -23.59
CA ALA A 5 -20.76 -10.48 -24.24
C ALA A 5 -19.48 -9.87 -23.65
N ALA A 6 -19.21 -10.04 -22.35
CA ALA A 6 -18.00 -9.53 -21.71
C ALA A 6 -16.73 -10.29 -22.15
N CYS A 7 -16.73 -11.64 -22.11
CA CYS A 7 -15.54 -12.37 -22.57
C CYS A 7 -15.33 -12.19 -24.10
N LYS A 8 -16.40 -12.08 -24.90
CA LYS A 8 -16.29 -11.74 -26.33
C LYS A 8 -15.73 -10.32 -26.52
N GLY A 9 -16.21 -9.35 -25.76
CA GLY A 9 -15.71 -7.97 -25.80
C GLY A 9 -14.22 -7.90 -25.47
N MET A 10 -13.76 -8.60 -24.44
CA MET A 10 -12.32 -8.70 -24.13
C MET A 10 -11.52 -9.34 -25.25
N GLN A 11 -12.03 -10.42 -25.87
CA GLN A 11 -11.38 -11.05 -27.01
C GLN A 11 -11.31 -10.11 -28.22
N ASP A 12 -12.39 -9.39 -28.53
CA ASP A 12 -12.44 -8.43 -29.63
C ASP A 12 -11.39 -7.31 -29.43
N LEU A 13 -11.21 -6.83 -28.19
CA LEU A 13 -10.18 -5.86 -27.84
C LEU A 13 -8.75 -6.43 -28.01
N VAL A 14 -8.52 -7.67 -27.58
CA VAL A 14 -7.25 -8.39 -27.78
C VAL A 14 -6.94 -8.54 -29.27
N ASP A 15 -7.90 -9.00 -30.07
CA ASP A 15 -7.72 -9.29 -31.49
C ASP A 15 -7.43 -8.00 -32.29
N LYS A 16 -8.07 -6.89 -31.91
CA LYS A 16 -7.83 -5.56 -32.49
C LYS A 16 -6.59 -4.86 -31.93
N LYS A 17 -6.05 -5.33 -30.81
CA LYS A 17 -5.00 -4.64 -30.03
C LYS A 17 -5.40 -3.22 -29.63
N GLU A 18 -6.68 -3.04 -29.30
CA GLU A 18 -7.25 -1.77 -28.86
C GLU A 18 -7.68 -1.88 -27.40
N ILE A 19 -7.53 -0.80 -26.63
CA ILE A 19 -7.95 -0.77 -25.23
C ILE A 19 -9.06 0.26 -25.09
N ASP A 20 -10.19 -0.19 -24.54
CA ASP A 20 -11.32 0.64 -24.17
C ASP A 20 -11.55 0.51 -22.66
N LEU A 21 -11.04 1.49 -21.91
CA LEU A 21 -11.10 1.48 -20.45
C LEU A 21 -12.52 1.64 -19.90
N GLU A 22 -13.40 2.35 -20.61
CA GLU A 22 -14.80 2.51 -20.19
C GLU A 22 -15.55 1.19 -20.36
N LEU A 23 -15.36 0.51 -21.48
CA LEU A 23 -15.93 -0.81 -21.72
C LEU A 23 -15.41 -1.84 -20.71
N ILE A 24 -14.09 -1.89 -20.49
CA ILE A 24 -13.48 -2.79 -19.51
C ILE A 24 -14.01 -2.51 -18.10
N GLN A 25 -14.10 -1.23 -17.69
CA GLN A 25 -14.70 -0.86 -16.41
C GLN A 25 -16.15 -1.35 -16.30
N SER A 26 -16.95 -1.21 -17.36
CA SER A 26 -18.35 -1.69 -17.35
C SER A 26 -18.45 -3.21 -17.14
N PHE A 27 -17.49 -3.99 -17.64
CA PHE A 27 -17.43 -5.43 -17.41
C PHE A 27 -17.06 -5.77 -15.97
N VAL A 28 -16.15 -4.99 -15.37
CA VAL A 28 -15.77 -5.11 -13.96
C VAL A 28 -16.94 -4.75 -13.04
N ASP A 29 -17.60 -3.62 -13.28
CA ASP A 29 -18.73 -3.14 -12.48
C ASP A 29 -19.92 -4.10 -12.54
N SER A 30 -20.12 -4.76 -13.70
CA SER A 30 -21.16 -5.79 -13.87
C SER A 30 -20.79 -7.15 -13.25
N GLY A 31 -19.58 -7.31 -12.71
CA GLY A 31 -19.08 -8.56 -12.14
C GLY A 31 -18.76 -9.66 -13.15
N TYR A 32 -18.80 -9.37 -14.45
CA TYR A 32 -18.51 -10.35 -15.50
C TYR A 32 -17.01 -10.55 -15.74
N LEU A 33 -16.21 -9.55 -15.39
CA LEU A 33 -14.77 -9.59 -15.44
C LEU A 33 -14.23 -9.26 -14.06
N LYS A 34 -13.40 -10.13 -13.49
CA LYS A 34 -12.79 -9.90 -12.18
C LYS A 34 -11.41 -9.32 -12.38
N LEU A 35 -11.04 -8.37 -11.53
CA LEU A 35 -9.62 -8.03 -11.36
C LEU A 35 -8.95 -9.25 -10.72
N TYR A 36 -7.97 -9.82 -11.43
CA TYR A 36 -7.12 -10.87 -10.88
C TYR A 36 -6.00 -10.25 -10.05
N ALA A 37 -5.17 -9.44 -10.66
CA ALA A 37 -4.13 -8.65 -10.00
C ALA A 37 -4.02 -7.31 -10.71
N ALA A 38 -4.16 -6.20 -10.00
CA ALA A 38 -4.21 -4.89 -10.61
C ALA A 38 -3.55 -3.81 -9.76
N ASN A 39 -2.86 -2.90 -10.45
CA ASN A 39 -2.31 -1.68 -9.90
C ASN A 39 -3.41 -0.71 -9.40
N CYS A 40 -4.45 -0.50 -10.21
CA CYS A 40 -5.56 0.41 -9.91
C CYS A 40 -6.83 -0.06 -10.63
N MET A 41 -7.96 0.60 -10.40
CA MET A 41 -9.19 0.33 -11.16
C MET A 41 -9.04 0.82 -12.61
N PRO A 42 -9.69 0.18 -13.60
CA PRO A 42 -9.62 0.61 -15.00
C PRO A 42 -9.90 2.11 -15.22
N LYS A 43 -10.91 2.65 -14.53
CA LYS A 43 -11.28 4.07 -14.58
C LYS A 43 -10.21 5.04 -14.04
N GLU A 44 -9.27 4.55 -13.23
CA GLU A 44 -8.23 5.36 -12.59
C GLU A 44 -6.95 5.42 -13.43
N ILE A 45 -6.82 4.54 -14.43
CA ILE A 45 -5.60 4.40 -15.23
C ILE A 45 -5.21 5.73 -15.90
N ASN A 46 -6.16 6.41 -16.55
CA ASN A 46 -5.88 7.69 -17.22
C ASN A 46 -5.45 8.76 -16.20
N TYR A 47 -6.09 8.82 -15.04
CA TYR A 47 -5.72 9.77 -13.98
C TYR A 47 -4.25 9.59 -13.55
N TRP A 48 -3.82 8.34 -13.33
CA TRP A 48 -2.45 8.05 -12.89
C TRP A 48 -1.40 8.30 -13.98
N ILE A 49 -1.73 8.02 -15.23
CA ILE A 49 -0.85 8.31 -16.38
C ILE A 49 -0.70 9.81 -16.57
N ASP A 50 -1.81 10.57 -16.59
CA ASP A 50 -1.81 12.01 -16.83
C ASP A 50 -1.03 12.79 -15.76
N LYS A 51 -1.01 12.28 -14.53
CA LYS A 51 -0.24 12.86 -13.43
C LYS A 51 1.26 12.56 -13.50
N GLY A 52 1.70 11.61 -14.33
CA GLY A 52 3.09 11.17 -14.38
C GLY A 52 3.57 10.48 -13.09
N ASN A 53 2.64 10.16 -12.17
CA ASN A 53 2.95 9.56 -10.88
C ASN A 53 3.24 8.05 -10.99
N HIS A 54 2.89 7.42 -12.12
CA HIS A 54 3.15 6.00 -12.35
C HIS A 54 3.63 5.72 -13.76
N TYR A 55 4.85 5.21 -13.89
CA TYR A 55 5.48 4.98 -15.19
C TYR A 55 4.90 3.78 -15.96
N THR A 56 4.41 2.77 -15.25
CA THR A 56 3.88 1.54 -15.85
C THR A 56 2.66 1.02 -15.10
N ILE A 57 1.47 1.01 -15.69
CA ILE A 57 0.26 0.49 -15.03
C ILE A 57 -0.10 -0.86 -15.60
N GLU A 58 -0.24 -1.86 -14.75
CA GLU A 58 -0.49 -3.24 -15.14
C GLU A 58 -1.78 -3.76 -14.49
N THR A 59 -2.55 -4.53 -15.25
CA THR A 59 -3.75 -5.18 -14.78
C THR A 59 -3.92 -6.53 -15.45
N VAL A 60 -4.18 -7.54 -14.63
CA VAL A 60 -4.63 -8.86 -15.06
C VAL A 60 -6.10 -9.00 -14.70
N TYR A 61 -6.90 -9.35 -15.68
CA TYR A 61 -8.31 -9.68 -15.53
C TYR A 61 -8.54 -11.19 -15.65
N TYR A 62 -9.60 -11.67 -15.03
CA TYR A 62 -10.04 -13.06 -15.06
C TYR A 62 -11.55 -13.15 -15.39
N CYS A 63 -11.90 -13.92 -16.42
CA CYS A 63 -13.30 -14.26 -16.72
C CYS A 63 -13.63 -15.61 -16.07
N ASP A 64 -14.48 -15.64 -15.04
CA ASP A 64 -14.81 -16.89 -14.34
C ASP A 64 -15.67 -17.86 -15.17
N LYS A 65 -16.29 -17.37 -16.26
CA LYS A 65 -17.10 -18.18 -17.17
C LYS A 65 -16.29 -18.96 -18.19
N CYS A 66 -15.29 -18.33 -18.83
CA CYS A 66 -14.46 -19.00 -19.82
C CYS A 66 -13.09 -19.44 -19.28
N GLY A 67 -12.74 -19.06 -18.05
CA GLY A 67 -11.48 -19.41 -17.41
C GLY A 67 -10.25 -18.68 -17.95
N LYS A 68 -10.43 -17.71 -18.86
CA LYS A 68 -9.33 -16.96 -19.50
C LYS A 68 -8.83 -15.81 -18.64
N TYR A 69 -7.56 -15.48 -18.85
CA TYR A 69 -6.88 -14.34 -18.24
C TYR A 69 -6.47 -13.35 -19.32
N TYR A 70 -6.60 -12.06 -19.02
CA TYR A 70 -6.24 -10.99 -19.93
C TYR A 70 -5.30 -10.02 -19.23
N TYR A 71 -4.17 -9.71 -19.86
CA TYR A 71 -3.25 -8.67 -19.40
C TYR A 71 -3.55 -7.38 -20.16
N VAL A 72 -3.61 -6.28 -19.42
CA VAL A 72 -3.63 -4.92 -19.92
C VAL A 72 -2.50 -4.16 -19.24
N GLY A 73 -1.62 -3.56 -20.04
CA GLY A 73 -0.47 -2.81 -19.57
C GLY A 73 -0.38 -1.45 -20.24
N PHE A 74 -0.04 -0.43 -19.47
CA PHE A 74 0.24 0.92 -19.92
C PHE A 74 1.65 1.29 -19.49
N CYS A 75 2.32 2.08 -20.32
CA CYS A 75 3.60 2.68 -19.99
C CYS A 75 3.56 4.14 -20.45
N LEU A 76 4.03 5.07 -19.63
CA LEU A 76 4.02 6.51 -19.93
C LEU A 76 4.72 6.82 -21.27
N TYR A 77 5.71 6.01 -21.64
CA TYR A 77 6.50 6.18 -22.87
C TYR A 77 6.27 5.06 -23.90
N GLY A 78 5.35 4.13 -23.62
CA GLY A 78 5.14 2.93 -24.41
C GLY A 78 3.76 2.88 -25.04
N ARG A 79 3.61 2.01 -26.04
CA ARG A 79 2.27 1.66 -26.52
C ARG A 79 1.59 0.78 -25.47
N PRO A 80 0.32 1.06 -25.13
CA PRO A 80 -0.47 0.16 -24.30
C PRO A 80 -0.56 -1.23 -24.94
N ILE A 81 -0.61 -2.25 -24.10
CA ILE A 81 -0.64 -3.66 -24.50
C ILE A 81 -1.90 -4.30 -23.94
N ILE A 82 -2.63 -5.02 -24.78
CA ILE A 82 -3.67 -5.95 -24.36
C ILE A 82 -3.40 -7.32 -24.97
N LYS A 83 -3.50 -8.39 -24.17
CA LYS A 83 -3.30 -9.77 -24.63
C LYS A 83 -3.97 -10.79 -23.72
N GLU A 84 -4.36 -11.93 -24.28
CA GLU A 84 -4.66 -13.12 -23.49
C GLU A 84 -3.36 -13.70 -22.91
N ILE A 85 -3.41 -14.17 -21.66
CA ILE A 85 -2.27 -14.79 -20.97
C ILE A 85 -2.69 -16.09 -20.28
N THR A 86 -1.71 -16.92 -19.93
CA THR A 86 -1.96 -18.15 -19.17
C THR A 86 -2.21 -17.85 -17.69
N LYS A 87 -2.71 -18.84 -16.94
CA LYS A 87 -2.86 -18.75 -15.47
C LYS A 87 -1.50 -18.61 -14.79
N GLU A 88 -0.48 -19.29 -15.32
CA GLU A 88 0.89 -19.24 -14.83
C GLU A 88 1.49 -17.84 -15.02
N ASP A 89 1.25 -17.22 -16.18
CA ASP A 89 1.65 -15.84 -16.44
C ASP A 89 0.91 -14.86 -15.50
N ALA A 90 -0.39 -15.07 -15.27
CA ALA A 90 -1.19 -14.26 -14.36
C ALA A 90 -0.64 -14.32 -12.93
N LEU A 91 -0.31 -15.53 -12.46
CA LEU A 91 0.34 -15.75 -11.15
C LEU A 91 1.70 -15.06 -11.07
N ARG A 92 2.52 -15.16 -12.12
CA ARG A 92 3.82 -14.47 -12.19
C ARG A 92 3.65 -12.96 -12.13
N GLN A 93 2.67 -12.43 -12.87
CA GLN A 93 2.39 -11.00 -12.89
C GLN A 93 1.97 -10.48 -11.51
N GLY A 94 1.03 -11.16 -10.83
CA GLY A 94 0.62 -10.78 -9.49
C GLY A 94 1.77 -10.73 -8.47
N LYS A 95 2.76 -11.63 -8.60
CA LYS A 95 3.98 -11.64 -7.77
C LYS A 95 4.95 -10.50 -8.08
N GLN A 96 5.01 -10.06 -9.34
CA GLN A 96 5.99 -9.06 -9.82
C GLN A 96 5.44 -7.63 -9.77
N MET A 97 4.13 -7.48 -9.63
CA MET A 97 3.44 -6.21 -9.61
C MET A 97 3.89 -5.38 -8.40
N GLY A 98 4.68 -4.34 -8.62
CA GLY A 98 5.33 -3.55 -7.56
C GLY A 98 4.48 -2.42 -6.98
N TRP A 99 3.27 -2.22 -7.49
CA TRP A 99 2.35 -1.19 -7.03
C TRP A 99 0.92 -1.69 -7.14
N GLY A 100 0.05 -1.28 -6.23
CA GLY A 100 -1.36 -1.66 -6.26
C GLY A 100 -1.62 -3.14 -6.03
N CYS A 101 -2.64 -3.40 -5.21
CA CYS A 101 -2.93 -4.74 -4.72
C CYS A 101 -4.43 -4.99 -4.80
N LEU A 102 -4.99 -4.76 -5.99
CA LEU A 102 -6.40 -4.97 -6.27
C LEU A 102 -6.61 -6.31 -6.98
N GLY A 103 -7.72 -6.97 -6.66
CA GLY A 103 -8.14 -8.19 -7.31
C GLY A 103 -7.93 -9.46 -6.49
N ILE A 104 -8.49 -10.55 -7.02
CA ILE A 104 -8.66 -11.81 -6.29
C ILE A 104 -7.33 -12.54 -5.99
N TYR A 105 -6.24 -12.21 -6.67
CA TYR A 105 -4.89 -12.73 -6.37
C TYR A 105 -4.39 -12.27 -4.99
N TYR A 106 -4.65 -11.02 -4.64
CA TYR A 106 -4.26 -10.46 -3.35
C TYR A 106 -5.23 -10.90 -2.25
N GLY A 107 -6.48 -11.24 -2.62
CA GLY A 107 -7.49 -11.85 -1.76
C GLY A 107 -8.65 -10.90 -1.43
N GLU A 108 -9.77 -11.47 -0.96
CA GLU A 108 -10.81 -10.70 -0.25
C GLU A 108 -10.26 -10.26 1.12
N LYS A 109 -10.85 -9.21 1.74
CA LYS A 109 -10.66 -8.95 3.19
C LYS A 109 -11.15 -10.19 3.94
N ILE A 110 -10.27 -11.09 4.32
CA ILE A 110 -10.67 -12.20 5.16
C ILE A 110 -10.29 -11.83 6.59
N GLN A 111 -11.29 -11.78 7.46
CA GLN A 111 -11.21 -11.76 8.93
C GLN A 111 -10.40 -12.95 9.52
N LYS A 112 -9.57 -13.62 8.71
CA LYS A 112 -8.61 -14.70 8.99
C LYS A 112 -7.25 -14.46 8.30
N ALA A 113 -6.94 -13.25 7.82
CA ALA A 113 -5.58 -12.85 7.43
C ALA A 113 -4.70 -12.52 8.66
N GLN A 114 -4.95 -13.21 9.78
CA GLN A 114 -3.99 -13.25 10.88
C GLN A 114 -2.77 -14.08 10.49
N ASP A 115 -2.85 -15.03 9.56
CA ASP A 115 -1.72 -15.93 9.31
C ASP A 115 -0.94 -15.55 8.03
N SER A 116 0.36 -15.30 8.19
CA SER A 116 1.43 -15.03 7.19
C SER A 116 1.87 -13.59 6.91
N PHE A 117 1.16 -12.74 6.14
CA PHE A 117 1.71 -11.40 5.78
C PHE A 117 1.66 -10.40 6.93
N ALA A 118 0.49 -10.23 7.58
CA ALA A 118 0.35 -9.34 8.74
C ALA A 118 1.30 -9.74 9.88
N GLU A 119 1.36 -11.02 10.21
CA GLU A 119 2.31 -11.57 11.18
C GLU A 119 3.75 -11.28 10.80
N SER A 120 4.12 -11.46 9.52
CA SER A 120 5.48 -11.19 9.05
C SER A 120 5.82 -9.71 9.16
N VAL A 121 4.87 -8.83 8.84
CA VAL A 121 5.02 -7.38 9.00
C VAL A 121 5.20 -7.02 10.48
N ILE A 122 4.30 -7.50 11.36
CA ILE A 122 4.35 -7.23 12.80
C ILE A 122 5.67 -7.75 13.39
N ARG A 123 6.01 -9.02 13.10
CA ARG A 123 7.22 -9.67 13.60
C ARG A 123 8.48 -8.95 13.15
N GLU A 124 8.56 -8.57 11.88
CA GLU A 124 9.71 -7.84 11.35
C GLU A 124 9.79 -6.43 11.97
N ALA A 125 8.68 -5.71 12.08
CA ALA A 125 8.64 -4.41 12.74
C ALA A 125 9.10 -4.50 14.20
N GLU A 126 8.64 -5.51 14.96
CA GLU A 126 9.11 -5.75 16.33
C GLU A 126 10.61 -6.03 16.41
N ILE A 127 11.14 -6.86 15.50
CA ILE A 127 12.58 -7.17 15.42
C ILE A 127 13.38 -5.88 15.20
N GLN A 128 12.94 -5.01 14.28
CA GLN A 128 13.64 -3.77 14.00
C GLN A 128 13.51 -2.77 15.17
N LEU A 129 12.31 -2.60 15.75
CA LEU A 129 12.12 -1.71 16.89
C LEU A 129 12.99 -2.08 18.08
N LYS A 130 13.21 -3.39 18.35
CA LYS A 130 14.09 -3.87 19.42
C LYS A 130 15.56 -3.45 19.28
N LYS A 131 15.98 -3.02 18.08
CA LYS A 131 17.32 -2.48 17.86
C LYS A 131 17.44 -1.02 18.28
N THR A 132 16.32 -0.30 18.37
CA THR A 132 16.31 1.13 18.66
C THR A 132 16.61 1.42 20.14
N ASN A 133 17.22 2.57 20.40
CA ASN A 133 17.41 3.12 21.75
C ASN A 133 16.13 3.63 22.41
N ILE A 134 15.04 3.77 21.65
CA ILE A 134 13.72 4.22 22.14
C ILE A 134 12.76 3.05 22.40
N TYR A 135 13.25 1.81 22.36
CA TYR A 135 12.43 0.62 22.58
C TYR A 135 11.87 0.52 24.01
N TYR A 136 10.54 0.43 24.12
CA TYR A 136 9.80 0.25 25.37
C TYR A 136 8.89 -0.98 25.31
N GLU A 137 9.24 -2.02 26.07
CA GLU A 137 8.63 -3.36 26.01
C GLU A 137 7.09 -3.37 26.11
N ASN A 138 6.49 -2.46 26.89
CA ASN A 138 5.05 -2.48 27.16
C ASN A 138 4.21 -1.58 26.23
N GLY A 139 4.82 -0.80 25.33
CA GLY A 139 4.11 0.18 24.47
C GLY A 139 4.12 -0.14 22.98
N HIS A 140 5.12 -0.86 22.50
CA HIS A 140 5.39 -0.99 21.06
C HIS A 140 4.41 -1.96 20.38
N ALA A 141 4.07 -3.05 21.05
CA ALA A 141 3.08 -4.01 20.53
C ALA A 141 1.70 -3.36 20.34
N TYR A 142 1.30 -2.46 21.25
CA TYR A 142 0.07 -1.69 21.11
C TYR A 142 0.14 -0.69 19.95
N LEU A 143 1.25 0.04 19.81
CA LEU A 143 1.42 0.98 18.72
C LEU A 143 1.41 0.29 17.35
N ILE A 144 2.10 -0.86 17.23
CA ILE A 144 2.04 -1.67 16.01
C ILE A 144 0.62 -2.17 15.77
N SER A 145 -0.03 -2.77 16.76
CA SER A 145 -1.35 -3.40 16.56
C SER A 145 -2.46 -2.38 16.26
N LYS A 146 -2.39 -1.19 16.85
CA LYS A 146 -3.33 -0.09 16.59
C LYS A 146 -3.40 0.28 15.11
N ILE A 147 -2.27 0.25 14.40
CA ILE A 147 -2.22 0.59 12.97
C ILE A 147 -3.03 -0.42 12.12
N PHE A 148 -3.17 -1.66 12.59
CA PHE A 148 -4.01 -2.68 11.94
C PHE A 148 -5.49 -2.64 12.38
N ASP A 149 -5.82 -1.79 13.36
CA ASP A 149 -7.20 -1.59 13.77
C ASP A 149 -7.92 -0.72 12.73
N ASN A 150 -8.88 -1.36 12.05
CA ASN A 150 -9.69 -0.74 11.00
C ASN A 150 -11.12 -0.44 11.49
N THR A 151 -11.38 -0.55 12.80
CA THR A 151 -12.70 -0.27 13.39
C THR A 151 -12.93 1.21 13.67
N THR A 152 -11.86 1.96 13.87
CA THR A 152 -11.89 3.40 14.11
C THR A 152 -10.87 4.09 13.20
N HIS A 153 -11.30 5.14 12.51
CA HIS A 153 -10.43 5.96 11.66
C HIS A 153 -10.23 7.31 12.33
N PHE A 154 -9.05 7.55 12.87
CA PHE A 154 -8.67 8.84 13.42
C PHE A 154 -8.04 9.70 12.35
N ASP A 155 -8.27 11.00 12.44
CA ASP A 155 -7.72 11.96 11.50
C ASP A 155 -6.19 11.96 11.57
N MET A 156 -5.54 11.94 10.41
CA MET A 156 -4.08 11.94 10.25
C MET A 156 -3.35 10.72 10.83
N GLU A 157 -4.06 9.67 11.26
CA GLU A 157 -3.44 8.42 11.69
C GLU A 157 -3.30 7.43 10.51
N PRO A 158 -2.15 6.75 10.36
CA PRO A 158 -2.00 5.71 9.35
C PRO A 158 -2.72 4.43 9.77
N HIS A 159 -3.40 3.84 8.79
CA HIS A 159 -4.06 2.54 8.92
C HIS A 159 -3.49 1.56 7.91
N ILE A 160 -3.47 0.29 8.31
CA ILE A 160 -3.03 -0.82 7.47
C ILE A 160 -4.13 -1.86 7.36
N GLU A 161 -4.42 -2.20 6.12
CA GLU A 161 -5.26 -3.33 5.76
C GLU A 161 -4.41 -4.35 5.05
N THR A 162 -4.28 -5.54 5.64
CA THR A 162 -3.51 -6.64 5.05
C THR A 162 -4.40 -7.59 4.28
N TYR A 163 -3.86 -8.04 3.15
CA TYR A 163 -4.40 -9.12 2.35
C TYR A 163 -3.42 -10.30 2.37
N THR A 164 -3.72 -11.39 1.66
CA THR A 164 -2.91 -12.62 1.70
C THR A 164 -1.45 -12.39 1.33
N HIS A 165 -1.16 -11.48 0.40
CA HIS A 165 0.19 -11.23 -0.13
C HIS A 165 0.56 -9.75 -0.22
N SER A 166 -0.16 -8.87 0.48
CA SER A 166 0.05 -7.43 0.35
C SER A 166 -0.56 -6.64 1.49
N ALA A 167 -0.26 -5.35 1.55
CA ALA A 167 -0.95 -4.40 2.40
C ALA A 167 -1.33 -3.13 1.64
N ARG A 168 -2.43 -2.54 2.10
CA ARG A 168 -2.84 -1.18 1.79
C ARG A 168 -2.62 -0.33 3.04
N LEU A 169 -1.84 0.72 2.89
CA LEU A 169 -1.61 1.76 3.88
C LEU A 169 -2.41 2.99 3.48
N TYR A 170 -3.10 3.62 4.42
CA TYR A 170 -3.92 4.78 4.09
C TYR A 170 -4.13 5.69 5.30
N THR A 171 -4.34 6.98 5.03
CA THR A 171 -4.59 8.02 6.03
C THR A 171 -5.74 8.91 5.59
N TYR A 172 -6.61 9.24 6.53
CA TYR A 172 -7.73 10.15 6.30
C TYR A 172 -7.49 11.52 6.92
N GLU A 173 -7.96 12.57 6.25
CA GLU A 173 -8.14 13.91 6.80
C GLU A 173 -9.58 14.37 6.55
N ARG A 174 -10.32 14.67 7.63
CA ARG A 174 -11.74 15.06 7.64
C ARG A 174 -12.61 14.13 6.79
N GLY A 175 -12.38 12.82 6.93
CA GLY A 175 -13.10 11.77 6.20
C GLY A 175 -12.72 11.63 4.71
N LYS A 176 -11.69 12.32 4.23
CA LYS A 176 -11.14 12.15 2.88
C LYS A 176 -9.82 11.39 2.95
N CYS A 177 -9.66 10.36 2.14
CA CYS A 177 -8.38 9.67 2.02
C CYS A 177 -7.38 10.64 1.37
N ILE A 178 -6.39 11.10 2.14
CA ILE A 178 -5.37 12.06 1.67
C ILE A 178 -4.10 11.34 1.21
N TYR A 179 -3.90 10.11 1.68
CA TYR A 179 -2.75 9.30 1.34
C TYR A 179 -3.19 7.84 1.25
N GLU A 180 -2.81 7.17 0.17
CA GLU A 180 -2.99 5.74 -0.01
C GLU A 180 -1.78 5.16 -0.72
N PHE A 181 -1.20 4.13 -0.12
CA PHE A 181 -0.08 3.38 -0.65
C PHE A 181 -0.38 1.89 -0.58
N ARG A 182 0.02 1.13 -1.59
CA ARG A 182 -0.18 -0.32 -1.66
C ARG A 182 1.12 -0.99 -2.03
N SER A 183 1.51 -2.00 -1.26
CA SER A 183 2.72 -2.75 -1.51
C SER A 183 2.56 -4.22 -1.15
N ASN A 184 3.19 -5.07 -1.95
CA ASN A 184 3.43 -6.49 -1.65
C ASN A 184 4.86 -6.74 -1.15
N ASP A 185 5.72 -5.71 -1.10
CA ASP A 185 7.03 -5.80 -0.48
C ASP A 185 6.89 -5.63 1.04
N LEU A 186 7.27 -6.68 1.77
CA LEU A 186 7.27 -6.70 3.23
C LEU A 186 8.05 -5.52 3.81
N LYS A 187 9.22 -5.18 3.24
CA LYS A 187 10.10 -4.13 3.77
C LYS A 187 9.48 -2.75 3.63
N ASP A 188 8.77 -2.50 2.53
CA ASP A 188 8.05 -1.23 2.34
C ASP A 188 7.03 -1.04 3.45
N VAL A 189 6.18 -2.04 3.69
CA VAL A 189 5.12 -1.97 4.70
C VAL A 189 5.72 -1.82 6.11
N VAL A 190 6.78 -2.59 6.42
CA VAL A 190 7.50 -2.48 7.69
C VAL A 190 8.08 -1.09 7.89
N TYR A 191 8.68 -0.49 6.85
CA TYR A 191 9.26 0.84 6.95
C TYR A 191 8.23 1.91 7.34
N TYR A 192 7.03 1.88 6.76
CA TYR A 192 5.96 2.82 7.12
C TYR A 192 5.51 2.65 8.58
N ILE A 193 5.36 1.41 9.04
CA ILE A 193 5.04 1.13 10.46
C ILE A 193 6.15 1.64 11.36
N LEU A 194 7.42 1.36 11.02
CA LEU A 194 8.56 1.83 11.80
C LEU A 194 8.57 3.35 11.87
N TYR A 195 8.36 4.04 10.75
CA TYR A 195 8.33 5.49 10.72
C TYR A 195 7.25 6.07 11.64
N ASP A 196 6.00 5.57 11.55
CA ASP A 196 4.90 6.03 12.40
C ASP A 196 5.12 5.71 13.89
N VAL A 197 5.53 4.48 14.20
CA VAL A 197 5.74 4.05 15.59
C VAL A 197 6.91 4.83 16.22
N ILE A 198 8.04 4.96 15.52
CA ILE A 198 9.22 5.70 16.00
C ILE A 198 8.88 7.18 16.21
N THR A 199 8.20 7.82 15.25
CA THR A 199 7.81 9.23 15.37
C THR A 199 6.83 9.44 16.51
N THR A 200 5.87 8.54 16.70
CA THR A 200 4.93 8.56 17.84
C THR A 200 5.66 8.42 19.18
N ILE A 201 6.62 7.50 19.29
CA ILE A 201 7.40 7.31 20.52
C ILE A 201 8.26 8.53 20.80
N ALA A 202 8.97 9.05 19.80
CA ALA A 202 9.79 10.26 19.93
C ALA A 202 8.93 11.44 20.39
N HIS A 203 7.75 11.63 19.79
CA HIS A 203 6.79 12.66 20.21
C HIS A 203 6.36 12.48 21.68
N ARG A 204 6.04 11.26 22.12
CA ARG A 204 5.68 10.98 23.51
C ARG A 204 6.82 11.25 24.49
N ILE A 205 8.06 10.94 24.11
CA ILE A 205 9.26 11.28 24.91
C ILE A 205 9.37 12.80 25.06
N ILE A 206 9.21 13.55 23.96
CA ILE A 206 9.26 15.01 23.96
C ILE A 206 8.12 15.60 24.80
N GLN A 207 6.89 15.09 24.66
CA GLN A 207 5.77 15.48 25.51
C GLN A 207 6.09 15.24 26.99
N GLY A 208 6.60 14.06 27.34
CA GLY A 208 6.94 13.74 28.74
C GLY A 208 8.00 14.68 29.34
N LYS A 209 8.90 15.24 28.52
CA LYS A 209 9.95 16.15 28.97
C LYS A 209 9.52 17.61 29.04
N TYR A 210 8.71 18.06 28.07
CA TYR A 210 8.52 19.49 27.79
C TYR A 210 7.07 19.96 27.88
N THR A 211 6.12 19.09 28.22
CA THR A 211 4.76 19.52 28.51
C THR A 211 4.74 20.35 29.78
N ASP A 212 4.16 21.54 29.71
CA ASP A 212 4.03 22.42 30.87
C ASP A 212 2.93 21.94 31.84
N VAL A 213 2.81 22.63 32.96
CA VAL A 213 1.81 22.32 34.01
C VAL A 213 0.36 22.44 33.53
N GLU A 214 0.12 23.14 32.40
CA GLU A 214 -1.20 23.28 31.78
C GLU A 214 -1.47 22.20 30.73
N GLY A 215 -0.53 21.29 30.49
CA GLY A 215 -0.66 20.22 29.50
C GLY A 215 -0.31 20.67 28.07
N SER A 216 0.33 21.82 27.89
CA SER A 216 0.71 22.34 26.58
C SER A 216 2.17 22.02 26.24
N LEU A 217 2.41 21.57 25.01
CA LEU A 217 3.75 21.43 24.43
C LEU A 217 3.95 22.50 23.35
N ARG A 218 4.95 23.37 23.53
CA ARG A 218 5.38 24.35 22.52
C ARG A 218 6.66 23.89 21.84
N TYR A 219 6.59 23.63 20.54
CA TYR A 219 7.76 23.28 19.75
C TYR A 219 8.65 24.50 19.45
N THR A 220 9.71 24.67 20.23
CA THR A 220 10.86 25.51 19.87
C THR A 220 11.77 24.78 18.87
N ASP A 221 12.71 25.49 18.25
CA ASP A 221 13.65 24.86 17.31
C ASP A 221 14.54 23.81 18.00
N ASP A 222 14.93 24.04 19.25
CA ASP A 222 15.68 23.06 20.04
C ASP A 222 14.88 21.77 20.28
N ILE A 223 13.60 21.90 20.66
CA ILE A 223 12.70 20.76 20.87
C ILE A 223 12.46 20.02 19.53
N ARG A 224 12.33 20.74 18.42
CA ARG A 224 12.20 20.13 17.09
C ARG A 224 13.47 19.36 16.70
N ASN A 225 14.64 19.93 16.96
CA ASN A 225 15.92 19.30 16.66
C ASN A 225 16.15 18.06 17.53
N GLU A 226 15.83 18.11 18.82
CA GLU A 226 15.88 16.94 19.69
C GLU A 226 14.93 15.84 19.21
N ASN A 227 13.69 16.19 18.85
CA ASN A 227 12.74 15.23 18.30
C ASN A 227 13.26 14.56 17.02
N LYS A 228 13.82 15.35 16.10
CA LYS A 228 14.43 14.83 14.87
C LYS A 228 15.63 13.94 15.16
N GLN A 229 16.46 14.27 16.15
CA GLN A 229 17.60 13.47 16.54
C GLN A 229 17.17 12.12 17.11
N LEU A 230 16.14 12.08 17.97
CA LEU A 230 15.59 10.82 18.49
C LEU A 230 15.14 9.87 17.37
N ILE A 231 14.45 10.42 16.36
CA ILE A 231 13.99 9.64 15.20
C ILE A 231 15.20 9.17 14.36
N SER A 232 16.16 10.07 14.12
CA SER A 232 17.37 9.75 13.37
C SER A 232 18.18 8.63 14.02
N ASP A 233 18.44 8.74 15.32
CA ASP A 233 19.17 7.73 16.09
C ASP A 233 18.48 6.37 16.05
N ALA A 234 17.14 6.35 16.12
CA ALA A 234 16.37 5.11 16.02
C ALA A 234 16.58 4.42 14.66
N PHE A 235 16.53 5.16 13.56
CA PHE A 235 16.77 4.61 12.22
C PHE A 235 18.24 4.21 11.99
N GLU A 236 19.20 4.95 12.55
CA GLU A 236 20.62 4.56 12.51
C GLU A 236 20.89 3.27 13.27
N ASN A 237 20.23 3.06 14.43
CA ASN A 237 20.31 1.81 15.18
C ASN A 237 19.70 0.61 14.43
N ILE A 238 18.62 0.84 13.68
CA ILE A 238 18.01 -0.18 12.80
C ILE A 238 18.96 -0.52 11.64
N SER A 239 19.58 0.50 11.06
CA SER A 239 20.51 0.48 9.93
C SER A 239 19.95 -0.13 8.63
N GLY A 240 20.81 -0.28 7.63
CA GLY A 240 20.51 -0.90 6.35
C GLY A 240 19.47 -0.12 5.54
N ILE A 241 18.54 -0.85 4.92
CA ILE A 241 17.60 -0.25 3.97
C ILE A 241 16.64 0.76 4.62
N TYR A 242 16.28 0.55 5.89
CA TYR A 242 15.35 1.43 6.60
C TYR A 242 16.00 2.78 6.95
N GLU A 243 17.28 2.77 7.36
CA GLU A 243 18.07 3.98 7.55
C GLU A 243 18.24 4.75 6.24
N MET A 244 18.57 4.04 5.16
CA MET A 244 18.72 4.64 3.83
C MET A 244 17.43 5.33 3.38
N TRP A 245 16.29 4.68 3.54
CA TRP A 245 14.99 5.26 3.18
C TRP A 245 14.58 6.44 4.06
N TYR A 246 14.92 6.41 5.35
CA TYR A 246 14.74 7.58 6.23
C TYR A 246 15.58 8.77 5.76
N LYS A 247 16.87 8.57 5.50
CA LYS A 247 17.78 9.64 5.04
C LYS A 247 17.42 10.19 3.66
N SER A 248 16.73 9.39 2.82
CA SER A 248 16.24 9.83 1.51
C SER A 248 14.85 10.45 1.55
N ASP A 249 14.26 10.66 2.73
CA ASP A 249 12.92 11.23 2.89
C ASP A 249 11.85 10.44 2.09
N ARG A 250 11.98 9.10 2.03
CA ARG A 250 11.11 8.26 1.19
C ARG A 250 9.63 8.33 1.59
N THR A 251 9.32 8.65 2.84
CA THR A 251 7.94 8.82 3.33
C THR A 251 7.29 10.11 2.84
N THR A 252 8.04 11.21 2.72
CA THR A 252 7.51 12.51 2.24
C THR A 252 7.50 12.62 0.72
N LEU A 253 8.24 11.77 0.01
CA LEU A 253 8.20 11.69 -1.45
C LEU A 253 6.98 10.92 -1.99
N ASN A 254 6.24 10.21 -1.12
CA ASN A 254 5.03 9.47 -1.49
C ASN A 254 3.76 9.97 -0.77
N MET A 255 3.87 10.74 0.32
CA MET A 255 2.78 11.51 0.97
C MET A 255 2.56 12.86 0.30
#